data_AF-A0A838J3F5-F1
#
_entry.id   AF-A0A838J3F5-F1
#
_cell.length_a   1.000
_cell.length_b   1.000
_cell.length_c   1.000
_cell.angle_alpha   90.00
_cell.angle_beta   90.00
_cell.angle_gamma   90.00
#
_symmetry.space_group_name_H-M   'P 1'
#
loop_
_entity.id
_entity.type
_entity.pdbx_description
1 polymer ?
#
loop_
_entity_poly.entity_id
_entity_poly.type
_entity_poly.pdbx_seq_one_letter_code
_entity_poly.pdbx_strand_id
1 'polypeptide(L)'
;MAKIKIFREVIANCCFTVSVDRIISITVRDFVRVQLGYDLARPLLAAGWLTFSSHALGELVGGEVYQDDVGELSALRTRFVWYPHDVWLYLLASGWQRIGQEEHLMPRAGSVGDEPGSALIGSCLVRDIMKLGFLLEKQYAPYPKWFGTAFQRLHSAQELGPPLWRAQQARTWSERAEALAHAYEALARRQNTLKVSSTLPATVSLFYDRPFPVIHGERFAQALVEQITDPAVQHIARRRLIGNINQWSDSTDMEGVEKEKLRQLYT
;
A
#
# COMPACT_ATOMS: atom_id res chain seq x y z
N MET A 1 1.22 31.24 -13.46
CA MET A 1 2.36 30.71 -12.69
C MET A 1 1.79 30.30 -11.33
N ALA A 2 1.71 29.01 -11.03
CA ALA A 2 1.13 28.53 -9.77
C ALA A 2 2.11 28.78 -8.61
N LYS A 3 1.63 29.36 -7.51
CA LYS A 3 2.40 29.45 -6.26
C LYS A 3 2.05 28.23 -5.40
N ILE A 4 2.88 27.20 -5.48
CA ILE A 4 2.72 25.99 -4.68
C ILE A 4 3.61 26.15 -3.44
N LYS A 5 3.00 26.30 -2.26
CA LYS A 5 3.73 26.13 -1.00
C LYS A 5 3.56 24.67 -0.58
N ILE A 6 4.59 23.87 -0.82
CA ILE A 6 4.65 22.50 -0.32
C ILE A 6 4.88 22.61 1.19
N PHE A 7 3.85 22.35 1.99
CA PHE A 7 4.04 22.21 3.43
C PHE A 7 4.81 20.91 3.68
N ARG A 8 6.10 21.04 3.96
CA ARG A 8 6.86 20.01 4.67
C ARG A 8 6.59 20.20 6.17
N GLU A 9 5.35 19.93 6.60
CA GLU A 9 4.88 19.73 7.99
C GLU A 9 3.46 20.27 8.20
N VAL A 10 2.48 19.37 8.34
CA VAL A 10 1.32 19.63 9.20
C VAL A 10 1.04 18.35 9.97
N ILE A 11 1.35 18.34 11.28
CA ILE A 11 0.36 18.35 12.36
C ILE A 11 1.08 18.83 13.62
N ALA A 12 0.51 19.89 14.18
CA ALA A 12 0.79 20.42 15.50
C ALA A 12 0.55 19.36 16.59
N ASN A 13 1.57 19.10 17.40
CA ASN A 13 1.50 18.91 18.85
C ASN A 13 2.85 18.42 19.38
N CYS A 14 3.77 19.36 19.57
CA CYS A 14 4.75 19.40 20.67
C CYS A 14 5.58 20.66 20.45
N CYS A 15 5.78 21.43 21.52
CA CYS A 15 6.54 22.68 21.56
C CYS A 15 7.76 22.66 20.61
N PHE A 16 7.72 23.45 19.53
CA PHE A 16 8.81 24.07 18.76
C PHE A 16 8.31 24.33 17.32
N THR A 17 7.58 25.41 17.10
CA THR A 17 7.27 25.93 15.75
C THR A 17 8.45 26.75 15.25
N VAL A 18 9.20 26.21 14.28
CA VAL A 18 10.04 27.04 13.40
C VAL A 18 9.34 27.12 12.06
N SER A 19 8.50 28.16 11.88
CA SER A 19 7.90 28.45 10.57
C SER A 19 8.92 29.20 9.72
N VAL A 20 9.62 28.49 8.83
CA VAL A 20 10.31 29.13 7.72
C VAL A 20 9.32 29.19 6.56
N ASP A 21 8.68 30.34 6.38
CA ASP A 21 7.80 30.60 5.23
C ASP A 21 8.62 30.78 3.95
N ARG A 22 9.16 29.68 3.42
CA ARG A 22 9.84 29.71 2.12
C ARG A 22 8.80 29.59 1.01
N ILE A 23 8.59 30.67 0.27
CA ILE A 23 7.81 30.65 -0.97
C ILE A 23 8.77 30.28 -2.11
N ILE A 24 8.53 29.12 -2.73
CA ILE A 24 9.28 28.67 -3.92
C ILE A 24 8.37 28.86 -5.13
N SER A 25 8.85 29.57 -6.15
CA SER A 25 8.18 29.62 -7.44
C SER A 25 8.63 28.43 -8.27
N ILE A 26 7.71 27.53 -8.61
CA ILE A 26 7.98 26.30 -9.37
C ILE A 26 6.85 26.07 -10.37
N THR A 27 7.17 25.55 -11.55
CA THR A 27 6.15 25.13 -12.51
C THR A 27 5.51 23.82 -12.06
N VAL A 28 4.27 23.52 -12.49
CA VAL A 28 3.63 22.23 -12.17
C VAL A 28 4.47 21.06 -12.70
N ARG A 29 5.06 21.22 -13.89
CA ARG A 29 5.96 20.22 -14.48
C ARG A 29 7.20 19.96 -13.63
N ASP A 30 7.86 21.01 -13.15
CA ASP A 30 9.06 20.85 -12.33
C ASP A 30 8.73 20.35 -10.93
N PHE A 31 7.57 20.71 -10.38
CA PHE A 31 7.08 20.14 -9.14
C PHE A 31 6.90 18.62 -9.26
N VAL A 32 6.30 18.12 -10.34
CA VAL A 32 6.18 16.68 -10.59
C VAL A 32 7.52 16.00 -10.79
N ARG A 33 8.48 16.66 -11.45
CA ARG A 33 9.84 16.14 -11.58
C ARG A 33 10.53 15.97 -10.23
N VAL A 34 10.38 16.95 -9.33
CA VAL A 34 10.95 16.88 -7.97
C VAL A 34 10.22 15.83 -7.13
N GLN A 35 8.89 15.83 -7.14
CA GLN A 35 8.08 15.00 -6.26
C GLN A 35 8.04 13.52 -6.69
N LEU A 36 7.96 13.25 -7.99
CA LEU A 36 7.77 11.90 -8.53
C LEU A 36 8.96 11.38 -9.35
N GLY A 37 9.96 12.22 -9.64
CA GLY A 37 11.04 11.85 -10.57
C GLY A 37 10.53 11.60 -12.00
N TYR A 38 9.43 12.25 -12.38
CA TYR A 38 8.72 12.00 -13.64
C TYR A 38 8.50 13.27 -14.46
N ASP A 39 8.60 13.17 -15.78
CA ASP A 39 8.32 14.28 -16.69
C ASP A 39 6.94 14.12 -17.34
N LEU A 40 6.04 15.05 -17.05
CA LEU A 40 4.67 15.08 -17.59
C LEU A 40 4.58 15.08 -19.12
N ALA A 41 5.65 15.48 -19.83
CA ALA A 41 5.69 15.44 -21.30
C ALA A 41 5.86 14.03 -21.88
N ARG A 42 6.18 13.03 -21.05
CA ARG A 42 6.27 11.64 -21.48
C ARG A 42 4.93 10.94 -21.24
N PRO A 43 4.59 9.87 -21.98
CA PRO A 43 3.46 9.02 -21.61
C PRO A 43 3.75 8.31 -20.27
N LEU A 44 2.71 8.07 -19.46
CA LEU A 44 2.84 7.31 -18.21
C LEU A 44 2.40 5.88 -18.47
N LEU A 45 3.36 4.97 -18.54
CA LEU A 45 3.12 3.53 -18.73
C LEU A 45 2.70 2.88 -17.40
N ALA A 46 2.06 1.71 -17.48
CA ALA A 46 1.67 0.90 -16.31
C ALA A 46 2.85 0.68 -15.34
N ALA A 47 4.01 0.25 -15.85
CA ALA A 47 5.21 0.07 -15.04
C ALA A 47 5.69 1.36 -14.35
N GLY A 48 5.43 2.54 -14.94
CA GLY A 48 5.78 3.83 -14.35
C GLY A 48 5.04 4.08 -13.05
N TRP A 49 3.74 3.76 -12.99
CA TRP A 49 2.93 3.87 -11.77
C TRP A 49 3.52 3.07 -10.60
N LEU A 50 4.07 1.88 -10.88
CA LEU A 50 4.65 0.99 -9.87
C LEU A 50 5.99 1.48 -9.31
N THR A 51 6.57 2.54 -9.90
CA THR A 51 7.81 3.18 -9.42
C THR A 51 7.57 4.38 -8.51
N PHE A 52 6.33 4.86 -8.41
CA PHE A 52 5.99 5.96 -7.52
C PHE A 52 5.74 5.44 -6.11
N SER A 53 6.28 6.15 -5.13
CA SER A 53 5.90 5.90 -3.74
C SER A 53 4.48 6.40 -3.51
N SER A 54 3.72 5.63 -2.75
CA SER A 54 2.36 5.93 -2.31
C SER A 54 2.32 7.27 -1.58
N HIS A 55 3.25 7.55 -0.66
CA HIS A 55 3.23 8.82 0.06
C HIS A 55 3.48 10.02 -0.88
N ALA A 56 4.36 9.90 -1.89
CA ALA A 56 4.60 11.00 -2.83
C ALA A 56 3.38 11.28 -3.71
N LEU A 57 2.65 10.24 -4.10
CA LEU A 57 1.34 10.37 -4.77
C LEU A 57 0.28 10.99 -3.83
N GLY A 58 0.26 10.56 -2.57
CA GLY A 58 -0.63 11.11 -1.54
C GLY A 58 -0.39 12.60 -1.29
N GLU A 59 0.87 13.02 -1.19
CA GLU A 59 1.26 14.43 -1.03
C GLU A 59 0.88 15.27 -2.27
N LEU A 60 1.07 14.71 -3.46
CA LEU A 60 0.70 15.37 -4.72
C LEU A 60 -0.81 15.69 -4.78
N VAL A 61 -1.64 14.73 -4.37
CA VAL A 61 -3.11 14.84 -4.46
C VAL A 61 -3.73 15.54 -3.25
N GLY A 62 -3.18 15.32 -2.05
CA GLY A 62 -3.80 15.71 -0.78
C GLY A 62 -3.34 17.05 -0.19
N GLY A 63 -2.30 17.69 -0.73
CA GLY A 63 -1.80 18.96 -0.17
C GLY A 63 -2.83 20.11 -0.26
N GLU A 64 -2.74 21.10 0.61
CA GLU A 64 -3.56 22.32 0.51
C GLU A 64 -3.15 23.14 -0.74
N VAL A 65 -4.13 23.71 -1.46
CA VAL A 65 -3.89 24.56 -2.63
C VAL A 65 -4.33 25.98 -2.29
N TYR A 66 -3.37 26.90 -2.29
CA TYR A 66 -3.64 28.31 -2.01
C TYR A 66 -4.01 29.10 -3.27
N GLN A 67 -3.44 28.75 -4.43
CA GLN A 67 -3.68 29.43 -5.70
C GLN A 67 -3.44 28.50 -6.90
N ASP A 68 -4.45 28.37 -7.78
CA ASP A 68 -4.38 27.61 -9.05
C ASP A 68 -5.31 28.21 -10.12
N ASP A 69 -5.12 29.50 -10.43
CA ASP A 69 -6.03 30.25 -11.32
C ASP A 69 -6.11 29.69 -12.75
N VAL A 70 -5.05 28.98 -13.19
CA VAL A 70 -4.96 28.36 -14.53
C VAL A 70 -5.53 26.94 -14.54
N GLY A 71 -5.68 26.30 -13.37
CA GLY A 71 -6.20 24.93 -13.23
C GLY A 71 -5.20 23.81 -13.56
N GLU A 72 -3.92 24.12 -13.79
CA GLU A 72 -2.91 23.11 -14.14
C GLU A 72 -2.68 22.10 -13.01
N LEU A 73 -2.65 22.56 -11.75
CA LEU A 73 -2.47 21.69 -10.59
C LEU A 73 -3.72 20.83 -10.36
N SER A 74 -4.90 21.42 -10.52
CA SER A 74 -6.19 20.72 -10.42
C SER A 74 -6.29 19.59 -11.46
N ALA A 75 -5.97 19.87 -12.73
CA ALA A 75 -5.93 18.86 -13.79
C ALA A 75 -4.92 17.74 -13.49
N LEU A 76 -3.75 18.10 -12.96
CA LEU A 76 -2.75 17.12 -12.52
C LEU A 76 -3.30 16.23 -11.41
N ARG A 77 -3.95 16.80 -10.40
CA ARG A 77 -4.54 16.03 -9.28
C ARG A 77 -5.63 15.08 -9.74
N THR A 78 -6.47 15.49 -10.69
CA THR A 78 -7.44 14.58 -11.32
C THR A 78 -6.74 13.40 -11.99
N ARG A 79 -5.61 13.62 -12.69
CA ARG A 79 -4.84 12.55 -13.33
C ARG A 79 -4.22 11.57 -12.34
N PHE A 80 -3.79 12.04 -11.17
CA PHE A 80 -3.10 11.23 -10.16
C PHE A 80 -3.98 10.83 -8.97
N VAL A 81 -5.28 11.16 -9.01
CA VAL A 81 -6.24 10.93 -7.91
C VAL A 81 -6.21 9.49 -7.42
N TRP A 82 -6.06 8.54 -8.35
CA TRP A 82 -5.88 7.14 -8.05
C TRP A 82 -5.13 6.41 -9.17
N TYR A 83 -4.67 5.20 -8.88
CA TYR A 83 -4.10 4.29 -9.87
C TYR A 83 -5.10 3.95 -10.98
N PRO A 84 -4.64 3.72 -12.23
CA PRO A 84 -5.44 3.06 -13.24
C PRO A 84 -5.97 1.71 -12.75
N HIS A 85 -7.15 1.31 -13.21
CA HIS A 85 -7.87 0.14 -12.68
C HIS A 85 -7.00 -1.12 -12.61
N ASP A 86 -6.38 -1.51 -13.71
CA ASP A 86 -5.59 -2.74 -13.79
C ASP A 86 -4.30 -2.66 -12.97
N VAL A 87 -3.68 -1.48 -12.87
CA VAL A 87 -2.55 -1.25 -11.97
C VAL A 87 -2.99 -1.43 -10.51
N TRP A 88 -4.18 -0.94 -10.14
CA TRP A 88 -4.73 -1.14 -8.81
C TRP A 88 -5.04 -2.62 -8.53
N LEU A 89 -5.62 -3.37 -9.48
CA LEU A 89 -5.82 -4.82 -9.34
C LEU A 89 -4.49 -5.56 -9.15
N TYR A 90 -3.45 -5.19 -9.89
CA TYR A 90 -2.11 -5.74 -9.72
C TYR A 90 -1.54 -5.48 -8.31
N LEU A 91 -1.73 -4.26 -7.77
CA LEU A 91 -1.27 -3.90 -6.43
C LEU A 91 -2.02 -4.64 -5.33
N LEU A 92 -3.34 -4.79 -5.48
CA LEU A 92 -4.15 -5.63 -4.59
C LEU A 92 -3.69 -7.09 -4.65
N ALA A 93 -3.50 -7.64 -5.85
CA ALA A 93 -3.04 -9.02 -6.03
C ALA A 93 -1.65 -9.23 -5.41
N SER A 94 -0.74 -8.28 -5.59
CA SER A 94 0.59 -8.33 -4.98
C SER A 94 0.54 -8.27 -3.45
N GLY A 95 -0.35 -7.45 -2.88
CA GLY A 95 -0.54 -7.41 -1.43
C GLY A 95 -1.10 -8.72 -0.87
N TRP A 96 -2.09 -9.30 -1.55
CA TRP A 96 -2.65 -10.61 -1.18
C TRP A 96 -1.63 -11.75 -1.32
N GLN A 97 -0.81 -11.72 -2.37
CA GLN A 97 0.27 -12.68 -2.58
C GLN A 97 1.30 -12.64 -1.45
N ARG A 98 1.65 -11.44 -0.96
CA ARG A 98 2.56 -11.28 0.19
C ARG A 98 2.00 -11.93 1.45
N ILE A 99 0.70 -11.73 1.73
CA ILE A 99 0.03 -12.41 2.84
C ILE A 99 0.08 -13.93 2.65
N GLY A 100 -0.31 -14.45 1.49
CA GLY A 100 -0.29 -15.90 1.22
C GLY A 100 1.11 -16.54 1.36
N GLN A 101 2.16 -15.80 1.04
CA GLN A 101 3.55 -16.25 1.18
C GLN A 101 3.99 -16.38 2.65
N GLU A 102 3.43 -15.59 3.57
CA GLU A 102 3.90 -15.52 4.97
C GLU A 102 2.89 -16.04 6.02
N GLU A 103 1.59 -16.08 5.71
CA GLU A 103 0.53 -16.35 6.70
C GLU A 103 0.68 -17.69 7.42
N HIS A 104 1.21 -18.68 6.70
CA HIS A 104 1.50 -20.01 7.22
C HIS A 104 2.86 -20.09 7.95
N LEU A 105 3.77 -19.15 7.71
CA LEU A 105 5.13 -19.15 8.31
C LEU A 105 5.11 -18.66 9.76
N MET A 106 4.31 -17.63 10.06
CA MET A 106 4.19 -17.06 11.40
C MET A 106 3.87 -18.12 12.47
N PRO A 107 2.79 -18.92 12.34
CA PRO A 107 2.47 -19.93 13.35
C PRO A 107 3.41 -21.13 13.30
N ARG A 108 4.05 -21.41 12.15
CA ARG A 108 5.06 -22.48 12.03
C ARG A 108 6.32 -22.17 12.83
N ALA A 109 6.82 -20.94 12.77
CA ALA A 109 7.96 -20.50 13.58
C ALA A 109 7.63 -20.66 15.08
N GLY A 110 6.46 -20.17 15.50
CA GLY A 110 5.99 -20.29 16.87
C GLY A 110 5.83 -21.74 17.34
N SER A 111 5.32 -22.63 16.49
CA SER A 111 5.08 -24.04 16.83
C SER A 111 6.34 -24.84 17.17
N VAL A 112 7.52 -24.37 16.74
CA VAL A 112 8.83 -24.96 17.08
C VAL A 112 9.55 -24.19 18.19
N GLY A 113 8.88 -23.25 18.85
CA GLY A 113 9.42 -22.45 19.96
C GLY A 113 10.13 -21.16 19.54
N ASP A 114 10.16 -20.80 18.25
CA ASP A 114 10.73 -19.54 17.76
C ASP A 114 9.71 -18.41 17.85
N GLU A 115 9.49 -17.93 19.09
CA GLU A 115 8.59 -16.82 19.36
C GLU A 115 9.07 -15.50 18.74
N PRO A 116 10.37 -15.12 18.79
CA PRO A 116 10.86 -13.91 18.11
C PRO A 116 10.62 -13.95 16.59
N GLY A 117 10.90 -15.06 15.92
CA GLY A 117 10.64 -15.23 14.49
C GLY A 117 9.15 -15.14 14.17
N SER A 118 8.30 -15.77 14.99
CA SER A 118 6.85 -15.64 14.87
C SER A 118 6.38 -14.19 15.03
N ALA A 119 6.92 -13.44 16.00
CA ALA A 119 6.56 -12.04 16.20
C ALA A 119 6.99 -11.13 15.04
N LEU A 120 8.18 -11.37 14.46
CA LEU A 120 8.67 -10.63 13.30
C LEU A 120 7.78 -10.84 12.08
N ILE A 121 7.47 -12.09 11.74
CA ILE A 121 6.58 -12.42 10.60
C ILE A 121 5.17 -11.90 10.86
N GLY A 122 4.66 -12.03 12.09
CA GLY A 122 3.36 -11.48 12.46
C GLY A 122 3.27 -9.96 12.28
N SER A 123 4.35 -9.23 12.59
CA SER A 123 4.42 -7.78 12.35
C SER A 123 4.46 -7.45 10.85
N CYS A 124 5.11 -8.28 10.02
CA CYS A 124 5.07 -8.15 8.56
C CYS A 124 3.64 -8.33 8.02
N LEU A 125 2.93 -9.36 8.49
CA LEU A 125 1.53 -9.63 8.13
C LEU A 125 0.61 -8.48 8.55
N VAL A 126 0.76 -7.95 9.77
CA VAL A 126 0.01 -6.78 10.23
C VAL A 126 0.23 -5.60 9.29
N ARG A 127 1.48 -5.30 8.94
CA ARG A 127 1.82 -4.21 8.01
C ARG A 127 1.21 -4.43 6.63
N ASP A 128 1.24 -5.64 6.09
CA ASP A 128 0.70 -5.96 4.77
C ASP A 128 -0.84 -5.88 4.72
N ILE A 129 -1.53 -6.34 5.77
CA ILE A 129 -2.98 -6.16 5.93
C ILE A 129 -3.33 -4.66 5.98
N MET A 130 -2.59 -3.87 6.76
CA MET A 130 -2.83 -2.42 6.83
C MET A 130 -2.62 -1.74 5.48
N LYS A 131 -1.56 -2.10 4.75
CA LYS A 131 -1.29 -1.59 3.39
C LYS A 131 -2.41 -1.97 2.41
N LEU A 132 -2.94 -3.19 2.50
CA LEU A 132 -4.11 -3.58 1.72
C LEU A 132 -5.35 -2.78 2.10
N GLY A 133 -5.57 -2.46 3.39
CA GLY A 133 -6.66 -1.57 3.82
C GLY A 133 -6.67 -0.23 3.07
N PHE A 134 -5.50 0.41 2.94
CA PHE A 134 -5.35 1.63 2.13
C PHE A 134 -5.73 1.41 0.66
N LEU A 135 -5.26 0.32 0.04
CA LEU A 135 -5.57 0.00 -1.35
C LEU A 135 -7.06 -0.31 -1.57
N LEU A 136 -7.70 -1.02 -0.64
CA LEU A 136 -9.12 -1.36 -0.69
C LEU A 136 -9.99 -0.09 -0.66
N GLU A 137 -9.61 0.89 0.15
CA GLU A 137 -10.34 2.16 0.27
C GLU A 137 -9.88 3.24 -0.71
N LYS A 138 -9.01 2.88 -1.66
CA LYS A 138 -8.46 3.79 -2.66
C LYS A 138 -7.80 5.04 -2.05
N GLN A 139 -7.04 4.84 -0.99
CA GLN A 139 -6.26 5.88 -0.33
C GLN A 139 -4.77 5.57 -0.44
N TYR A 140 -3.97 6.60 -0.76
CA TYR A 140 -2.52 6.44 -0.74
C TYR A 140 -2.04 6.34 0.71
N ALA A 141 -1.34 5.25 1.05
CA ALA A 141 -0.65 5.12 2.33
C ALA A 141 0.37 6.27 2.50
N PRO A 142 0.41 6.91 3.68
CA PRO A 142 1.27 8.06 3.93
C PRO A 142 2.70 7.64 4.29
N TYR A 143 3.55 8.63 4.56
CA TYR A 143 4.88 8.43 5.12
C TYR A 143 4.83 7.57 6.42
N PRO A 144 5.80 6.67 6.67
CA PRO A 144 5.72 5.68 7.76
C PRO A 144 5.39 6.24 9.15
N LYS A 145 5.86 7.46 9.48
CA LYS A 145 5.58 8.10 10.77
C LYS A 145 4.08 8.30 11.05
N TRP A 146 3.28 8.46 10.00
CA TRP A 146 1.84 8.70 10.09
C TRP A 146 1.00 7.46 9.80
N PHE A 147 1.63 6.32 9.52
CA PHE A 147 0.96 5.15 8.99
C PHE A 147 -0.16 4.64 9.90
N GLY A 148 0.11 4.46 11.20
CA GLY A 148 -0.89 4.03 12.17
C GLY A 148 -2.03 5.03 12.33
N THR A 149 -1.72 6.32 12.47
CA THR A 149 -2.72 7.39 12.62
C THR A 149 -3.64 7.49 11.40
N ALA A 150 -3.09 7.41 10.19
CA ALA A 150 -3.86 7.43 8.96
C ALA A 150 -4.68 6.16 8.78
N PHE A 151 -4.13 4.99 9.14
CA PHE A 151 -4.86 3.73 9.09
C PHE A 151 -6.12 3.79 9.94
N GLN A 152 -6.06 4.36 11.15
CA GLN A 152 -7.22 4.50 12.03
C GLN A 152 -8.35 5.40 11.47
N ARG A 153 -8.09 6.16 10.38
CA ARG A 153 -9.10 6.97 9.69
C ARG A 153 -9.82 6.22 8.58
N LEU A 154 -9.36 5.02 8.22
CA LEU A 154 -10.01 4.15 7.24
C LEU A 154 -11.30 3.58 7.82
N HIS A 155 -12.32 3.39 6.98
CA HIS A 155 -13.57 2.75 7.41
C HIS A 155 -13.34 1.30 7.87
N SER A 156 -12.44 0.59 7.19
CA SER A 156 -12.04 -0.78 7.51
C SER A 156 -11.29 -0.90 8.83
N ALA A 157 -10.72 0.18 9.36
CA ALA A 157 -9.99 0.17 10.63
C ALA A 157 -10.89 -0.20 11.82
N GLN A 158 -12.19 0.06 11.75
CA GLN A 158 -13.13 -0.34 12.79
C GLN A 158 -13.16 -1.87 12.99
N GLU A 159 -13.03 -2.63 11.90
CA GLU A 159 -13.03 -4.11 11.94
C GLU A 159 -11.61 -4.70 11.98
N LEU A 160 -10.66 -4.07 11.26
CA LEU A 160 -9.29 -4.56 11.15
C LEU A 160 -8.40 -4.12 12.34
N GLY A 161 -8.60 -2.92 12.87
CA GLY A 161 -7.73 -2.32 13.88
C GLY A 161 -7.60 -3.16 15.16
N PRO A 162 -8.70 -3.56 15.81
CA PRO A 162 -8.64 -4.36 17.04
C PRO A 162 -7.87 -5.70 16.89
N PRO A 163 -8.16 -6.58 15.92
CA PRO A 163 -7.40 -7.82 15.77
C PRO A 163 -5.94 -7.57 15.35
N LEU A 164 -5.65 -6.58 14.51
CA LEU A 164 -4.26 -6.24 14.14
C LEU A 164 -3.45 -5.76 15.35
N TRP A 165 -4.03 -4.92 16.20
CA TRP A 165 -3.36 -4.46 17.42
C TRP A 165 -3.14 -5.62 18.40
N ARG A 166 -4.12 -6.53 18.53
CA ARG A 166 -3.96 -7.74 19.35
C ARG A 166 -2.83 -8.62 18.82
N ALA A 167 -2.75 -8.85 17.51
CA ALA A 167 -1.66 -9.61 16.91
C ALA A 167 -0.28 -8.98 17.17
N GLN A 168 -0.19 -7.65 17.08
CA GLN A 168 1.05 -6.90 17.34
C GLN A 168 1.51 -6.99 18.80
N GLN A 169 0.57 -7.10 19.75
CA GLN A 169 0.84 -7.16 21.20
C GLN A 169 0.88 -8.59 21.77
N ALA A 170 0.56 -9.60 20.96
CA ALA A 170 0.46 -10.99 21.40
C ALA A 170 1.79 -11.52 21.93
N ARG A 171 1.75 -12.14 23.11
CA ARG A 171 2.94 -12.71 23.77
C ARG A 171 3.29 -14.09 23.24
N THR A 172 2.29 -14.81 22.75
CA THR A 172 2.46 -16.15 22.21
C THR A 172 2.02 -16.21 20.75
N TRP A 173 2.64 -17.10 19.99
CA TRP A 173 2.26 -17.33 18.61
C TRP A 173 0.80 -17.77 18.45
N SER A 174 0.24 -18.49 19.42
CA SER A 174 -1.15 -18.95 19.38
C SER A 174 -2.13 -17.78 19.47
N GLU A 175 -1.91 -16.87 20.43
CA GLU A 175 -2.70 -15.62 20.55
C GLU A 175 -2.58 -14.77 19.26
N ARG A 176 -1.38 -14.73 18.69
CA ARG A 176 -1.11 -14.00 17.44
C ARG A 176 -1.83 -14.62 16.25
N ALA A 177 -1.84 -15.94 16.16
CA ALA A 177 -2.51 -16.70 15.10
C ALA A 177 -4.02 -16.51 15.14
N GLU A 178 -4.63 -16.56 16.32
CA GLU A 178 -6.06 -16.27 16.50
C GLU A 178 -6.40 -14.82 16.10
N ALA A 179 -5.61 -13.85 16.55
CA ALA A 179 -5.81 -12.46 16.20
C ALA A 179 -5.66 -12.20 14.69
N LEU A 180 -4.64 -12.77 14.05
CA LEU A 180 -4.44 -12.66 12.60
C LEU A 180 -5.55 -13.35 11.81
N ALA A 181 -6.06 -14.51 12.26
CA ALA A 181 -7.20 -15.16 11.63
C ALA A 181 -8.40 -14.22 11.52
N HIS A 182 -8.77 -13.55 12.62
CA HIS A 182 -9.85 -12.54 12.59
C HIS A 182 -9.55 -11.37 11.65
N ALA A 183 -8.30 -10.90 11.61
CA ALA A 183 -7.90 -9.82 10.70
C ALA A 183 -8.02 -10.26 9.22
N TYR A 184 -7.61 -11.49 8.90
CA TYR A 184 -7.71 -12.02 7.55
C TYR A 184 -9.16 -12.15 7.08
N GLU A 185 -10.06 -12.67 7.92
CA GLU A 185 -11.47 -12.80 7.56
C GLU A 185 -12.13 -11.44 7.34
N ALA A 186 -11.82 -10.46 8.19
CA ALA A 186 -12.28 -9.08 8.00
C ALA A 186 -11.75 -8.48 6.69
N LEU A 187 -10.47 -8.68 6.38
CA LEU A 187 -9.86 -8.21 5.14
C LEU A 187 -10.51 -8.87 3.91
N ALA A 188 -10.73 -10.18 3.95
CA ALA A 188 -11.37 -10.95 2.88
C ALA A 188 -12.81 -10.49 2.63
N ARG A 189 -13.59 -10.24 3.69
CA ARG A 189 -14.93 -9.65 3.57
C ARG A 189 -14.86 -8.30 2.86
N ARG A 190 -13.95 -7.41 3.28
CA ARG A 190 -13.77 -6.08 2.65
C ARG A 190 -13.37 -6.18 1.18
N GLN A 191 -12.44 -7.07 0.83
CA GLN A 191 -12.07 -7.34 -0.56
C GLN A 191 -13.29 -7.77 -1.40
N ASN A 192 -14.10 -8.70 -0.89
CA ASN A 192 -15.31 -9.15 -1.60
C ASN A 192 -16.33 -8.02 -1.82
N THR A 193 -16.41 -7.03 -0.93
CA THR A 193 -17.33 -5.88 -1.13
C THR A 193 -16.97 -5.00 -2.32
N LEU A 194 -15.71 -5.03 -2.77
CA LEU A 194 -15.29 -4.27 -3.95
C LEU A 194 -15.89 -4.80 -5.25
N LYS A 195 -16.30 -6.08 -5.29
CA LYS A 195 -16.87 -6.75 -6.48
C LYS A 195 -15.99 -6.62 -7.73
N VAL A 196 -14.67 -6.60 -7.53
CA VAL A 196 -13.67 -6.52 -8.60
C VAL A 196 -13.15 -7.89 -9.03
N SER A 197 -13.64 -8.97 -8.43
CA SER A 197 -13.34 -10.37 -8.73
C SER A 197 -14.54 -11.23 -8.32
N SER A 198 -14.50 -12.53 -8.61
CA SER A 198 -15.44 -13.48 -8.00
C SER A 198 -15.35 -13.43 -6.47
N THR A 199 -16.49 -13.58 -5.79
CA THR A 199 -16.53 -13.70 -4.33
C THR A 199 -15.82 -14.97 -3.88
N LEU A 200 -14.86 -14.82 -2.98
CA LEU A 200 -14.10 -15.94 -2.39
C LEU A 200 -14.53 -16.19 -0.93
N PRO A 201 -14.26 -17.39 -0.37
CA PRO A 201 -14.47 -17.65 1.06
C PRO A 201 -13.75 -16.61 1.93
N ALA A 202 -14.48 -16.05 2.90
CA ALA A 202 -13.95 -15.04 3.83
C ALA A 202 -13.80 -15.60 5.25
N THR A 203 -13.42 -16.87 5.33
CA THR A 203 -13.22 -17.66 6.55
C THR A 203 -11.87 -18.35 6.47
N VAL A 204 -11.10 -18.36 7.56
CA VAL A 204 -9.84 -19.09 7.58
C VAL A 204 -10.07 -20.59 7.50
N SER A 205 -9.10 -21.32 6.97
CA SER A 205 -9.05 -22.78 7.04
C SER A 205 -7.63 -23.26 7.28
N LEU A 206 -7.45 -24.57 7.45
CA LEU A 206 -6.14 -25.14 7.74
C LEU A 206 -5.21 -25.04 6.52
N PHE A 207 -3.94 -24.75 6.78
CA PHE A 207 -2.90 -24.81 5.77
C PHE A 207 -2.59 -26.27 5.40
N TYR A 208 -3.34 -26.80 4.43
CA TYR A 208 -3.34 -28.22 4.07
C TYR A 208 -3.61 -29.08 5.31
N ASP A 209 -2.79 -30.09 5.58
CA ASP A 209 -2.93 -30.97 6.75
C ASP A 209 -2.35 -30.36 8.05
N ARG A 210 -1.89 -29.10 8.02
CA ARG A 210 -1.26 -28.46 9.18
C ARG A 210 -2.27 -27.62 9.96
N PRO A 211 -2.22 -27.62 11.31
CA PRO A 211 -3.19 -26.94 12.16
C PRO A 211 -2.94 -25.42 12.25
N PHE A 212 -2.65 -24.76 11.12
CA PHE A 212 -2.36 -23.34 11.03
C PHE A 212 -3.47 -22.63 10.26
N PRO A 213 -4.19 -21.66 10.87
CA PRO A 213 -5.27 -20.95 10.21
C PRO A 213 -4.70 -19.97 9.18
N VAL A 214 -5.14 -20.12 7.92
CA VAL A 214 -4.77 -19.28 6.79
C VAL A 214 -6.01 -18.87 6.00
N ILE A 215 -5.94 -17.72 5.31
CA ILE A 215 -7.01 -17.22 4.46
C ILE A 215 -6.81 -17.58 2.98
N HIS A 216 -5.67 -18.19 2.64
CA HIS A 216 -5.28 -18.50 1.27
C HIS A 216 -5.14 -17.23 0.43
N GLY A 217 -4.26 -16.32 0.87
CA GLY A 217 -4.04 -15.04 0.21
C GLY A 217 -3.72 -15.18 -1.29
N GLU A 218 -3.07 -16.28 -1.68
CA GLU A 218 -2.80 -16.61 -3.09
C GLU A 218 -4.06 -16.75 -3.95
N ARG A 219 -5.19 -17.20 -3.38
CA ARG A 219 -6.46 -17.34 -4.11
C ARG A 219 -7.06 -15.98 -4.45
N PHE A 220 -6.99 -15.02 -3.53
CA PHE A 220 -7.39 -13.64 -3.79
C PHE A 220 -6.49 -12.99 -4.83
N ALA A 221 -5.18 -13.21 -4.74
CA ALA A 221 -4.23 -12.73 -5.73
C ALA A 221 -4.55 -13.26 -7.13
N GLN A 222 -4.79 -14.56 -7.27
CA GLN A 222 -5.17 -15.17 -8.54
C GLN A 222 -6.48 -14.60 -9.09
N ALA A 223 -7.53 -14.55 -8.27
CA ALA A 223 -8.84 -14.04 -8.68
C ALA A 223 -8.81 -12.58 -9.14
N LEU A 224 -7.89 -11.76 -8.59
CA LEU A 224 -7.65 -10.38 -9.03
C LEU A 224 -6.87 -10.32 -10.35
N VAL A 225 -5.85 -11.15 -10.51
CA VAL A 225 -5.06 -11.22 -11.76
C VAL A 225 -5.91 -11.64 -12.95
N GLU A 226 -6.86 -12.55 -12.76
CA GLU A 226 -7.80 -13.00 -13.80
C GLU A 226 -8.68 -11.87 -14.36
N GLN A 227 -8.80 -10.76 -13.64
CA GLN A 227 -9.62 -9.60 -14.02
C GLN A 227 -8.81 -8.50 -14.73
N ILE A 228 -7.48 -8.67 -14.83
CA ILE A 228 -6.60 -7.73 -15.52
C ILE A 228 -6.75 -7.93 -17.03
N THR A 229 -7.01 -6.84 -17.76
CA THR A 229 -7.26 -6.80 -19.20
C THR A 229 -6.21 -6.02 -20.00
N ASP A 230 -5.54 -5.04 -19.38
CA ASP A 230 -4.46 -4.27 -19.96
C ASP A 230 -3.27 -5.19 -20.28
N PRO A 231 -2.86 -5.32 -21.56
CA PRO A 231 -1.78 -6.23 -21.95
C PRO A 231 -0.44 -5.96 -21.26
N ALA A 232 -0.13 -4.69 -20.98
CA ALA A 232 1.10 -4.33 -20.28
C ALA A 232 1.04 -4.77 -18.81
N VAL A 233 -0.11 -4.61 -18.15
CA VAL A 233 -0.28 -5.09 -16.77
C VAL A 233 -0.31 -6.62 -16.70
N GLN A 234 -0.95 -7.29 -17.66
CA GLN A 234 -0.91 -8.76 -17.77
C GLN A 234 0.51 -9.28 -17.91
N HIS A 235 1.33 -8.63 -18.74
CA HIS A 235 2.76 -8.98 -18.91
C HIS A 235 3.51 -8.87 -17.57
N ILE A 236 3.30 -7.79 -16.83
CA ILE A 236 3.90 -7.59 -15.50
C ILE A 236 3.45 -8.70 -14.53
N ALA A 237 2.15 -8.95 -14.44
CA ALA A 237 1.56 -9.92 -13.52
C ALA A 237 2.03 -11.36 -13.78
N ARG A 238 2.16 -11.77 -15.04
CA ARG A 238 2.65 -13.10 -15.44
C ARG A 238 4.10 -13.35 -15.04
N ARG A 239 4.90 -12.29 -14.90
CA ARG A 239 6.28 -12.42 -14.43
C ARG A 239 6.28 -12.68 -12.93
N ARG A 240 5.88 -11.68 -12.14
CA ARG A 240 5.89 -11.73 -10.67
C ARG A 240 4.94 -10.68 -10.07
N LEU A 241 4.28 -11.04 -8.98
CA LEU A 241 3.48 -10.14 -8.15
C LEU A 241 4.34 -9.45 -7.08
N ILE A 242 5.34 -8.69 -7.51
CA ILE A 242 6.25 -7.97 -6.60
C ILE A 242 5.64 -6.67 -6.03
N GLY A 243 4.58 -6.15 -6.65
CA GLY A 243 3.92 -4.91 -6.22
C GLY A 243 4.67 -3.63 -6.62
N ASN A 244 4.30 -2.49 -6.05
CA ASN A 244 5.03 -1.23 -6.23
C ASN A 244 6.25 -1.13 -5.29
N ILE A 245 7.01 -0.03 -5.45
CA ILE A 245 8.19 0.29 -4.62
C ILE A 245 7.95 0.14 -3.11
N ASN A 246 6.77 0.51 -2.60
CA ASN A 246 6.45 0.39 -1.16
C ASN A 246 6.00 -1.01 -0.72
N GLN A 247 5.71 -1.92 -1.66
CA GLN A 247 5.38 -3.31 -1.38
C GLN A 247 6.63 -4.21 -1.34
N TRP A 248 7.67 -3.89 -2.10
CA TRP A 248 8.92 -4.69 -2.10
C TRP A 248 10.10 -4.05 -1.37
N SER A 249 10.04 -2.76 -0.97
CA SER A 249 11.04 -2.15 -0.09
C SER A 249 10.43 -1.10 0.84
N ASP A 250 11.01 -0.98 2.04
CA ASP A 250 10.81 0.11 2.99
C ASP A 250 12.05 1.02 3.12
N SER A 251 13.10 0.79 2.34
CA SER A 251 14.26 1.67 2.29
C SER A 251 13.93 2.95 1.54
N THR A 252 14.10 4.09 2.21
CA THR A 252 13.92 5.43 1.63
C THR A 252 14.92 5.72 0.51
N ASP A 253 16.07 5.02 0.49
CA ASP A 253 17.07 5.18 -0.57
C ASP A 253 16.52 4.76 -1.94
N MET A 254 15.49 3.92 -1.96
CA MET A 254 14.84 3.51 -3.22
C MET A 254 14.11 4.67 -3.92
N GLU A 255 13.76 5.74 -3.21
CA GLU A 255 13.10 6.91 -3.81
C GLU A 255 14.06 7.71 -4.70
N GLY A 256 15.37 7.69 -4.40
CA GLY A 256 16.41 8.34 -5.17
C GLY A 256 16.90 7.53 -6.39
N VAL A 257 16.45 6.29 -6.54
CA VAL A 257 16.85 5.43 -7.67
C VAL A 257 16.17 5.89 -8.96
N GLU A 258 16.95 5.95 -10.04
CA GLU A 258 16.45 6.29 -11.38
C GLU A 258 15.25 5.42 -11.78
N LYS A 259 14.15 6.07 -12.17
CA LYS A 259 12.89 5.38 -12.51
C LYS A 259 13.02 4.41 -13.68
N GLU A 260 13.99 4.59 -14.59
CA GLU A 260 14.26 3.62 -15.66
C GLU A 260 14.81 2.29 -15.08
N LYS A 261 15.71 2.35 -14.09
CA LYS A 261 16.25 1.17 -13.42
C LYS A 261 15.15 0.41 -12.66
N LEU A 262 14.28 1.14 -11.95
CA LEU A 262 13.13 0.52 -11.26
C LEU A 262 12.14 -0.11 -12.24
N ARG A 263 11.92 0.50 -13.41
CA ARG A 263 11.01 -0.05 -14.43
C ARG A 263 11.46 -1.41 -14.96
N GLN A 264 12.76 -1.71 -14.94
CA GLN A 264 13.30 -3.01 -15.38
C GLN A 264 12.80 -4.19 -14.54
N LEU A 265 12.33 -3.95 -13.31
CA LEU A 265 11.69 -4.98 -12.49
C LEU A 265 10.35 -5.46 -13.08
N TYR A 266 9.73 -4.64 -13.93
CA TYR A 266 8.40 -4.88 -14.52
C TYR A 266 8.43 -5.19 -16.03
N THR A 267 9.57 -5.04 -16.70
CA THR A 267 9.72 -5.30 -18.15
C THR A 267 10.25 -6.69 -18.42
#